data_AF-A0A455UEV6-F1
#
_entry.id   AF-A0A455UEV6-F1
#
_cell.length_a   1.000
_cell.length_b   1.000
_cell.length_c   1.000
_cell.angle_alpha   90.00
_cell.angle_beta   90.00
_cell.angle_gamma   90.00
#
_symmetry.space_group_name_H-M   'P 1'
#
loop_
_entity.id
_entity.type
_entity.pdbx_description
1 polymer ?
#
loop_
_entity_poly.entity_id
_entity_poly.type
_entity_poly.pdbx_seq_one_letter_code
_entity_poly.pdbx_strand_id
1 'polypeptide(L)'
;MASADGGVVLLMTGGRLDALLVEMAGLDAGQTFLSWARGRDPIPIDCAYADLQVRDGITQLDTFLVDTGDTTFTAGGQVDLNTERLDVSIIAHPTTPASL
;
A
#
# COMPACT_ATOMS: atom_id res chain seq x y z
N MET A 1 -15.44 -22.61 3.30
CA MET A 1 -15.93 -21.27 2.92
C MET A 1 -15.43 -20.35 4.02
N ALA A 2 -14.54 -19.41 3.69
CA ALA A 2 -13.94 -18.53 4.67
C ALA A 2 -14.87 -17.33 4.89
N SER A 3 -15.82 -17.43 5.83
CA SER A 3 -16.49 -16.23 6.34
C SER A 3 -15.57 -15.62 7.40
N ALA A 4 -14.83 -14.61 7.00
CA ALA A 4 -14.11 -13.76 7.94
C ALA A 4 -15.01 -12.55 8.23
N ASP A 5 -15.23 -12.28 9.52
CA ASP A 5 -15.98 -11.13 9.99
C ASP A 5 -15.13 -10.42 11.04
N GLY A 6 -14.98 -9.11 10.90
CA GLY A 6 -14.18 -8.31 11.82
C GLY A 6 -13.59 -7.07 11.19
N GLY A 7 -13.04 -6.20 12.02
CA GLY A 7 -12.34 -4.99 11.61
C GLY A 7 -10.86 -5.07 11.96
N VAL A 8 -10.01 -4.57 11.08
CA VAL A 8 -8.57 -4.45 11.30
C VAL A 8 -8.18 -2.99 11.11
N VAL A 9 -7.65 -2.38 12.16
CA VAL A 9 -7.02 -1.06 12.09
C VAL A 9 -5.52 -1.22 12.29
N LEU A 10 -4.75 -0.65 11.37
CA LEU A 10 -3.29 -0.63 11.38
C LEU A 10 -2.83 0.83 11.41
N LEU A 11 -1.94 1.14 12.34
CA LEU A 11 -1.29 2.44 12.44
C LEU A 11 0.21 2.23 12.58
N MET A 12 0.99 2.94 11.77
CA MET A 12 2.44 2.96 11.82
C MET A 12 2.94 4.41 11.80
N THR A 13 3.78 4.76 12.75
CA THR A 13 4.42 6.08 12.86
C THR A 13 5.92 5.90 12.62
N GLY A 14 6.36 6.07 11.38
CA GLY A 14 7.74 5.84 10.97
C GLY A 14 8.03 4.39 10.56
N GLY A 15 8.81 4.24 9.48
CA GLY A 15 9.24 2.94 8.99
C GLY A 15 10.11 3.05 7.74
N ARG A 16 10.50 1.90 7.19
CA ARG A 16 11.19 1.81 5.91
C ARG A 16 10.56 0.68 5.12
N LEU A 17 10.09 0.95 3.92
CA LEU A 17 9.73 -0.11 2.98
C LEU A 17 10.95 -0.43 2.13
N ASP A 18 11.25 -1.72 2.01
CA ASP A 18 12.27 -2.18 1.09
C ASP A 18 11.83 -1.82 -0.34
N ALA A 19 12.76 -1.26 -1.13
CA ALA A 19 12.47 -0.84 -2.49
C ALA A 19 11.93 -2.01 -3.34
N LEU A 20 12.28 -3.26 -3.02
CA LEU A 20 11.81 -4.45 -3.72
C LEU A 20 10.29 -4.67 -3.57
N LEU A 21 9.73 -4.42 -2.37
CA LEU A 21 8.31 -4.64 -2.09
C LEU A 21 7.43 -3.66 -2.89
N VAL A 22 7.88 -2.41 -3.02
CA VAL A 22 7.19 -1.38 -3.79
C VAL A 22 7.26 -1.67 -5.29
N GLU A 23 8.41 -2.13 -5.79
CA GLU A 23 8.60 -2.40 -7.21
C GLU A 23 7.87 -3.67 -7.70
N MET A 24 7.71 -4.69 -6.83
CA MET A 24 6.90 -5.88 -7.18
C MET A 24 5.41 -5.54 -7.39
N ALA A 25 4.89 -4.50 -6.72
CA ALA A 25 3.54 -4.01 -6.99
C ALA A 25 3.39 -3.38 -8.39
N GLY A 26 4.51 -3.06 -9.06
CA GLY A 26 4.56 -2.42 -10.38
C GLY A 26 4.84 -3.35 -11.58
N LEU A 27 5.13 -4.64 -11.36
CA LEU A 27 5.34 -5.66 -12.41
C LEU A 27 6.18 -5.19 -13.64
N ASP A 28 7.50 -5.06 -13.44
CA ASP A 28 8.52 -5.54 -14.39
C ASP A 28 9.75 -6.03 -13.59
N ALA A 29 9.65 -7.26 -13.09
CA ALA A 29 10.65 -7.84 -12.19
C ALA A 29 12.08 -7.88 -12.78
N GLY A 30 12.23 -7.82 -14.11
CA GLY A 30 13.51 -7.84 -14.80
C GLY A 30 14.32 -6.54 -14.67
N GLN A 31 13.69 -5.38 -14.86
CA GLN A 31 14.36 -4.08 -14.71
C GLN A 31 14.56 -3.69 -13.24
N THR A 32 13.58 -4.01 -12.39
CA THR A 32 13.65 -3.79 -10.95
C THR A 32 14.83 -4.52 -10.30
N PHE A 33 15.05 -5.79 -10.63
CA PHE A 33 16.12 -6.62 -10.04
C PHE A 33 17.53 -6.03 -10.28
N LEU A 34 17.78 -5.52 -11.50
CA LEU A 34 19.04 -4.86 -11.83
C LEU A 34 19.23 -3.53 -11.08
N SER A 35 18.14 -2.83 -10.74
CA SER A 35 18.19 -1.60 -9.96
C SER A 35 18.38 -1.87 -8.45
N TRP A 36 17.76 -2.94 -7.94
CA TRP A 36 17.99 -3.45 -6.58
C TRP A 36 19.44 -3.91 -6.40
N ALA A 37 19.99 -4.65 -7.37
CA ALA A 37 21.38 -5.07 -7.36
C ALA A 37 22.39 -3.90 -7.36
N ARG A 38 21.95 -2.69 -7.76
CA ARG A 38 22.73 -1.45 -7.68
C ARG A 38 22.57 -0.69 -6.35
N GLY A 39 21.80 -1.22 -5.40
CA GLY A 39 21.64 -0.64 -4.06
C GLY A 39 20.71 0.56 -4.03
N ARG A 40 19.41 0.34 -4.31
CA ARG A 40 18.40 1.38 -4.07
C ARG A 40 18.16 1.50 -2.57
N ASP A 41 18.24 2.72 -2.04
CA ASP A 41 17.96 2.97 -0.63
C ASP A 41 16.48 2.66 -0.28
N PRO A 42 16.20 2.13 0.91
CA PRO A 42 14.84 1.93 1.42
C PRO A 42 14.05 3.24 1.37
N ILE A 43 12.78 3.17 0.96
CA ILE A 43 11.90 4.35 0.92
C ILE A 43 11.44 4.62 2.37
N PRO A 44 11.77 5.80 2.95
CA PRO A 44 11.30 6.15 4.28
C PRO A 44 9.78 6.37 4.24
N ILE A 45 9.10 5.84 5.26
CA ILE A 45 7.68 6.05 5.49
C ILE A 45 7.55 6.86 6.75
N ASP A 46 6.83 7.97 6.66
CA ASP A 46 6.57 8.84 7.78
C ASP A 46 5.37 8.31 8.57
N CYS A 47 4.32 7.90 7.89
CA CYS A 47 3.21 7.19 8.52
C CYS A 47 2.46 6.26 7.57
N ALA A 48 1.76 5.29 8.15
CA ALA A 48 0.77 4.50 7.44
C ALA A 48 -0.46 4.31 8.31
N TYR A 49 -1.63 4.35 7.69
CA TYR A 49 -2.91 4.06 8.31
C TYR A 49 -3.74 3.17 7.38
N ALA A 50 -4.33 2.12 7.93
CA ALA A 50 -5.30 1.31 7.21
C ALA A 50 -6.45 0.92 8.13
N ASP A 51 -7.67 1.09 7.66
CA ASP A 51 -8.90 0.60 8.27
C ASP A 51 -9.61 -0.30 7.27
N LEU A 52 -9.72 -1.57 7.63
CA LEU A 52 -10.34 -2.61 6.83
C LEU A 52 -11.52 -3.20 7.61
N GLN A 53 -12.66 -3.32 6.94
CA GLN A 53 -13.84 -3.96 7.51
C GLN A 53 -14.20 -5.18 6.68
N VAL A 54 -14.28 -6.35 7.30
CA VAL A 54 -14.69 -7.60 6.65
C VAL A 54 -16.06 -8.00 7.13
N ARG A 55 -16.97 -8.26 6.19
CA ARG A 55 -18.32 -8.79 6.44
C ARG A 55 -18.62 -9.87 5.43
N ASP A 56 -18.96 -11.06 5.90
CA ASP A 56 -19.30 -12.21 5.05
C ASP A 56 -18.23 -12.51 3.98
N GLY A 57 -16.94 -12.33 4.32
CA GLY A 57 -15.82 -12.52 3.39
C GLY A 57 -15.60 -11.39 2.37
N ILE A 58 -16.38 -10.31 2.44
CA ILE A 58 -16.18 -9.09 1.65
C ILE A 58 -15.41 -8.09 2.51
N THR A 59 -14.19 -7.76 2.09
CA THR A 59 -13.32 -6.77 2.74
C THR A 59 -13.51 -5.41 2.08
N GLN A 60 -13.93 -4.40 2.84
CA GLN A 60 -13.97 -3.01 2.44
C GLN A 60 -12.71 -2.28 2.95
N LEU A 61 -12.04 -1.55 2.05
CA LEU A 61 -10.92 -0.67 2.38
C LEU A 61 -11.49 0.74 2.62
N ASP A 62 -11.88 1.04 3.86
CA ASP A 62 -12.56 2.30 4.21
C ASP A 62 -11.61 3.49 4.21
N THR A 63 -10.41 3.31 4.75
CA THR A 63 -9.37 4.36 4.71
C THR A 63 -8.00 3.70 4.67
N PHE A 64 -7.23 4.00 3.62
CA PHE A 64 -5.83 3.59 3.52
C PHE A 64 -4.99 4.78 3.09
N LEU A 65 -3.93 5.07 3.84
CA LEU A 65 -2.92 6.04 3.45
C LEU A 65 -1.52 5.57 3.83
N VAL A 66 -0.54 5.90 2.99
CA VAL A 66 0.89 5.78 3.29
C VAL A 66 1.54 7.09 2.92
N ASP A 67 2.15 7.74 3.90
CA ASP A 67 2.86 9.00 3.69
C ASP A 67 4.36 8.76 3.65
N THR A 68 4.99 9.35 2.65
CA THR A 68 6.44 9.38 2.45
C THR A 68 6.84 10.84 2.29
N GLY A 69 8.12 11.16 2.45
CA GLY A 69 8.60 12.54 2.42
C GLY A 69 8.18 13.36 1.18
N ASP A 70 7.98 12.70 0.04
CA ASP A 70 7.64 13.36 -1.23
C ASP A 70 6.26 12.98 -1.79
N THR A 71 5.55 12.01 -1.21
CA THR A 71 4.28 11.52 -1.79
C THR A 71 3.40 10.87 -0.72
N THR A 72 2.12 11.25 -0.72
CA THR A 72 1.08 10.55 0.05
C THR A 72 0.29 9.64 -0.89
N PHE A 73 0.30 8.34 -0.62
CA PHE A 73 -0.53 7.36 -1.31
C PHE A 73 -1.83 7.16 -0.55
N THR A 74 -2.95 7.10 -1.25
CA THR A 74 -4.23 6.67 -0.69
C THR A 74 -4.78 5.50 -1.49
N ALA A 75 -5.47 4.58 -0.83
CA ALA A 75 -6.14 3.49 -1.51
C ALA A 75 -7.57 3.32 -0.99
N GLY A 76 -8.43 2.76 -1.84
CA GLY A 76 -9.83 2.48 -1.51
C GLY A 76 -10.43 1.48 -2.47
N GLY A 77 -11.42 0.73 -1.99
CA GLY A 77 -12.08 -0.29 -2.79
C GLY A 77 -12.57 -1.48 -1.97
N GLN A 78 -12.85 -2.58 -2.65
CA GLN A 78 -13.41 -3.79 -2.07
C GLN A 78 -12.70 -5.04 -2.59
N VAL A 79 -12.54 -6.02 -1.71
CA VAL A 79 -12.03 -7.35 -2.03
C VAL A 79 -13.06 -8.39 -1.61
N ASP A 80 -13.60 -9.14 -2.56
CA ASP A 80 -14.48 -10.27 -2.29
C ASP A 80 -13.67 -11.57 -2.28
N LEU A 81 -13.41 -12.10 -1.08
CA LEU A 81 -12.64 -13.32 -0.88
C LEU A 81 -13.43 -14.59 -1.26
N ASN A 82 -14.76 -14.49 -1.37
CA ASN A 82 -15.59 -15.62 -1.78
C ASN A 82 -15.47 -15.87 -3.28
N THR A 83 -15.25 -14.81 -4.06
CA THR A 83 -15.11 -14.88 -5.52
C THR A 83 -13.71 -14.54 -6.03
N GLU A 84 -12.76 -14.35 -5.11
CA GLU A 84 -11.37 -13.94 -5.39
C GLU A 84 -11.28 -12.69 -6.28
N ARG A 85 -12.24 -11.76 -6.10
CA ARG A 85 -12.32 -10.51 -6.86
C ARG A 85 -11.73 -9.36 -6.07
N LEU A 86 -10.90 -8.57 -6.74
CA LEU A 86 -10.23 -7.41 -6.16
C LEU A 86 -10.54 -6.18 -7.02
N ASP A 87 -11.23 -5.21 -6.43
CA ASP A 87 -11.52 -3.90 -7.01
C ASP A 87 -10.96 -2.83 -6.08
N VAL A 88 -9.67 -2.55 -6.24
CA VAL A 88 -8.93 -1.59 -5.41
C VAL A 88 -8.27 -0.57 -6.32
N SER A 89 -8.41 0.69 -5.92
CA SER A 89 -7.75 1.83 -6.56
C SER A 89 -6.68 2.38 -5.62
N ILE A 90 -5.54 2.77 -6.20
CA ILE A 90 -4.45 3.45 -5.50
C ILE A 90 -4.21 4.77 -6.23
N ILE A 91 -4.15 5.85 -5.46
CA ILE A 91 -3.91 7.20 -5.96
C ILE A 91 -2.67 7.75 -5.26
N ALA A 92 -1.73 8.25 -6.05
CA ALA A 92 -0.57 8.95 -5.55
C ALA A 92 -0.82 10.46 -5.56
N HIS A 93 -0.53 11.12 -4.46
CA HIS A 93 -0.55 12.56 -4.32
C HIS A 93 0.90 13.04 -4.11
N PRO A 94 1.61 13.44 -5.18
CA PRO A 94 2.96 13.95 -5.04
C PRO A 94 2.94 15.26 -4.25
N THR A 95 3.68 15.29 -3.16
CA THR A 95 3.96 16.54 -2.45
C THR A 95 5.06 17.23 -3.22
N THR A 96 4.78 18.39 -3.82
CA THR A 96 5.83 19.22 -4.40
C THR A 96 6.79 19.60 -3.28
N PRO A 97 8.09 19.23 -3.34
CA PRO A 97 9.04 19.77 -2.38
C PRO A 97 9.02 21.29 -2.53
N ALA A 98 8.75 22.01 -1.45
CA ALA A 98 8.92 23.45 -1.43
C ALA A 98 10.39 23.71 -1.77
N SER A 99 10.66 24.23 -2.96
CA SER A 99 11.98 24.65 -3.42
C SER A 99 12.64 25.51 -2.33
N LEU A 100 13.73 25.01 -1.74
CA LEU A 100 14.64 25.77 -0.89
C LEU A 100 15.52 26.69 -1.75
#